data_AF-A0A7V0P1S2-F1
#
_entry.id   AF-A0A7V0P1S2-F1
#
_cell.length_a   1.000
_cell.length_b   1.000
_cell.length_c   1.000
_cell.angle_alpha   90.00
_cell.angle_beta   90.00
_cell.angle_gamma   90.00
#
_symmetry.space_group_name_H-M   'P 1'
#
loop_
_entity.id
_entity.type
_entity.pdbx_description
1 polymer ?
#
loop_
_entity_poly.entity_id
_entity_poly.type
_entity_poly.pdbx_seq_one_letter_code
_entity_poly.pdbx_strand_id
1 'polypeptide(L)'
;MRKSSKLLFMSAVLGLALFAWAAGAQEDPYRALIDEVGDGGIYEGADLAIVFDSTFVDVENTGLSHVVNHRLIKVLTWDGAKQMTGLRFDYDPASNLFEPRRVVVHRAGGELEEINVGDALDHPQPQHMIYWGPRMKVLELPRLNVGDAVEL
;
A
#
# COMPACT_ATOMS: atom_id res chain seq x y z
N MET A 1 -26.22 3.48 -50.71
CA MET A 1 -26.50 3.39 -49.26
C MET A 1 -25.44 2.56 -48.47
N ARG A 2 -24.13 2.67 -48.75
CA ARG A 2 -23.09 1.79 -48.13
C ARG A 2 -21.97 2.54 -47.39
N LYS A 3 -21.93 3.88 -47.46
CA LYS A 3 -20.92 4.73 -46.79
C LYS A 3 -21.28 5.06 -45.33
N SER A 4 -22.58 5.13 -45.00
CA SER A 4 -23.06 5.51 -43.66
C SER A 4 -22.73 4.46 -42.58
N SER A 5 -22.80 3.16 -42.89
CA SER A 5 -22.49 2.12 -41.89
C SER A 5 -20.99 2.04 -41.53
N LYS A 6 -20.09 2.36 -42.47
CA LYS A 6 -18.64 2.40 -42.21
C LYS A 6 -18.24 3.59 -41.33
N LEU A 7 -18.89 4.74 -41.49
CA LEU A 7 -18.67 5.89 -40.61
C LEU A 7 -19.18 5.64 -39.19
N LEU A 8 -20.36 5.02 -39.04
CA LEU A 8 -20.93 4.62 -37.75
C LEU A 8 -20.06 3.58 -37.02
N PHE A 9 -19.47 2.64 -37.76
CA PHE A 9 -18.56 1.65 -37.19
C PHE A 9 -17.20 2.27 -36.79
N MET A 10 -16.65 3.18 -37.61
CA MET A 10 -15.42 3.92 -37.26
C MET A 10 -15.63 4.84 -36.06
N SER A 11 -16.77 5.53 -35.94
CA SER A 11 -17.06 6.37 -34.78
C SER A 11 -17.28 5.56 -33.50
N ALA A 12 -17.85 4.36 -33.59
CA ALA A 12 -18.00 3.46 -32.46
C ALA A 12 -16.65 2.91 -31.97
N VAL A 13 -15.75 2.54 -32.90
CA VAL A 13 -14.39 2.10 -32.57
C VAL A 13 -13.54 3.23 -31.99
N LEU A 14 -13.65 4.45 -32.54
CA LEU A 14 -12.95 5.63 -32.02
C LEU A 14 -13.50 6.06 -30.65
N GLY A 15 -14.81 5.94 -30.43
CA GLY A 15 -15.45 6.17 -29.14
C GLY A 15 -15.03 5.15 -28.08
N LEU A 16 -14.87 3.88 -28.44
CA LEU A 16 -14.34 2.84 -27.54
C LEU A 16 -12.86 3.09 -27.18
N ALA A 17 -12.06 3.52 -28.15
CA ALA A 17 -10.64 3.84 -27.92
C ALA A 17 -10.47 5.10 -27.04
N LEU A 18 -11.35 6.09 -27.17
CA LEU A 18 -11.36 7.28 -26.30
C LEU A 18 -11.86 6.98 -24.89
N PHE A 19 -12.81 6.06 -24.72
CA PHE A 19 -13.24 5.58 -23.39
C PHE A 19 -12.15 4.75 -22.69
N ALA A 20 -11.38 3.96 -23.45
CA ALA A 20 -10.24 3.21 -22.90
C ALA A 20 -9.09 4.11 -22.45
N TRP A 21 -8.94 5.30 -23.04
CA TRP A 21 -7.91 6.27 -22.64
C TRP A 21 -8.32 7.13 -21.44
N ALA A 22 -9.62 7.31 -21.23
CA ALA A 22 -10.19 8.08 -20.12
C ALA A 22 -10.46 7.26 -18.84
N ALA A 23 -10.34 5.93 -18.90
CA ALA A 23 -10.24 5.09 -17.71
C ALA A 23 -8.86 5.36 -17.08
N GLY A 24 -8.80 6.42 -16.28
CA GLY A 24 -7.57 6.99 -15.74
C GLY A 24 -6.71 5.95 -15.06
N ALA A 25 -5.56 5.65 -15.68
CA ALA A 25 -4.43 5.17 -14.93
C ALA A 25 -4.06 6.31 -13.98
N GLN A 26 -4.43 6.19 -12.70
CA GLN A 26 -3.87 7.08 -11.70
C GLN A 26 -2.37 6.85 -11.72
N GLU A 27 -1.62 7.88 -12.11
CA GLU A 27 -0.16 7.80 -12.13
C GLU A 27 0.31 7.53 -10.69
N ASP A 28 1.06 6.44 -10.54
CA ASP A 28 1.65 6.07 -9.27
C ASP A 28 2.74 7.08 -8.89
N PRO A 29 2.54 7.86 -7.82
CA PRO A 29 3.46 8.94 -7.45
C PRO A 29 4.84 8.44 -7.00
N TYR A 30 4.96 7.16 -6.62
CA TYR A 30 6.22 6.59 -6.14
C TYR A 30 6.86 5.63 -7.13
N ARG A 31 6.32 5.51 -8.35
CA ARG A 31 6.80 4.54 -9.35
C ARG A 31 8.30 4.63 -9.60
N ALA A 32 8.81 5.85 -9.77
CA ALA A 32 10.23 6.07 -9.99
C ALA A 32 11.10 5.58 -8.81
N LEU A 33 10.64 5.76 -7.57
CA LEU A 33 11.35 5.30 -6.37
C LEU A 33 11.30 3.77 -6.23
N ILE A 34 10.15 3.17 -6.55
CA ILE A 34 9.98 1.71 -6.55
C ILE A 34 10.89 1.08 -7.62
N ASP A 35 10.98 1.69 -8.80
CA ASP A 35 11.79 1.18 -9.91
C ASP A 35 13.30 1.34 -9.66
N GLU A 36 13.72 2.37 -8.90
CA GLU A 36 15.12 2.55 -8.48
C GLU A 36 15.61 1.42 -7.55
N VAL A 37 14.71 0.81 -6.79
CA VAL A 37 15.01 -0.39 -6.00
C VAL A 37 15.13 -1.60 -6.93
N GLY A 38 16.32 -1.79 -7.48
CA GLY A 38 16.65 -2.90 -8.37
C GLY A 38 17.14 -4.17 -7.65
N ASP A 39 17.19 -5.26 -8.42
CA ASP A 39 17.80 -6.51 -7.99
C ASP A 39 19.33 -6.34 -8.00
N GLY A 40 19.93 -6.17 -6.82
CA GLY A 40 21.38 -6.15 -6.63
C GLY A 40 21.89 -4.99 -5.77
N GLY A 41 23.19 -5.02 -5.47
CA GLY A 41 23.81 -4.03 -4.59
C GLY A 41 23.41 -4.24 -3.13
N ILE A 42 22.93 -3.19 -2.46
CA ILE A 42 22.63 -3.22 -1.02
C ILE A 42 21.43 -4.11 -0.65
N TYR A 43 20.61 -4.51 -1.64
CA TYR A 43 19.44 -5.36 -1.46
C TYR A 43 19.69 -6.83 -1.84
N GLU A 44 20.93 -7.20 -2.15
CA GLU A 44 21.27 -8.58 -2.51
C GLU A 44 20.91 -9.55 -1.37
N GLY A 45 20.07 -10.54 -1.69
CA GLY A 45 19.58 -11.52 -0.72
C GLY A 45 18.48 -11.03 0.22
N ALA A 46 17.99 -9.79 0.07
CA ALA A 46 16.88 -9.27 0.85
C ALA A 46 15.52 -9.71 0.28
N ASP A 47 14.57 -10.01 1.16
CA ASP A 47 13.19 -10.36 0.79
C ASP A 47 12.31 -9.12 0.52
N LEU A 48 12.63 -8.02 1.19
CA LEU A 48 11.92 -6.76 1.20
C LEU A 48 12.92 -5.61 1.13
N ALA A 49 12.53 -4.50 0.53
CA ALA A 49 13.28 -3.25 0.54
C ALA A 49 12.41 -2.11 1.01
N ILE A 50 12.91 -1.34 1.98
CA ILE A 50 12.27 -0.10 2.42
C ILE A 50 12.66 0.99 1.43
N VAL A 51 11.70 1.48 0.65
CA VAL A 51 11.90 2.57 -0.32
C VAL A 51 12.04 3.89 0.42
N PHE A 52 11.14 4.14 1.38
CA PHE A 52 11.26 5.20 2.36
C PHE A 52 10.53 4.82 3.65
N ASP A 53 10.95 5.45 4.75
CA ASP A 53 10.30 5.37 6.05
C ASP A 53 10.29 6.76 6.68
N SER A 54 9.14 7.40 6.69
CA SER A 54 8.94 8.78 7.15
C SER A 54 8.12 8.79 8.43
N THR A 55 8.52 9.64 9.37
CA THR A 55 7.77 9.87 10.61
C THR A 55 7.64 11.37 10.82
N PHE A 56 6.41 11.83 10.93
CA PHE A 56 6.08 13.20 11.32
C PHE A 56 5.55 13.20 12.75
N VAL A 57 6.04 14.13 13.56
CA VAL A 57 5.63 14.30 14.94
C VAL A 57 5.27 15.76 15.18
N ASP A 58 4.05 16.00 15.64
CA ASP A 58 3.60 17.29 16.12
C ASP A 58 3.33 17.20 17.63
N VAL A 59 3.84 18.16 18.40
CA VAL A 59 3.73 18.15 19.87
C VAL A 59 3.01 19.41 20.31
N GLU A 60 1.86 19.24 20.93
CA GLU A 60 1.07 20.33 21.48
C GLU A 60 1.73 20.91 22.74
N ASN A 61 1.35 22.14 23.10
CA ASN A 61 1.77 22.76 24.36
C ASN A 61 1.36 21.96 25.61
N THR A 62 0.36 21.08 25.49
CA THR A 62 -0.10 20.16 26.54
C THR A 62 0.86 18.99 26.77
N GLY A 63 1.80 18.76 25.84
CA GLY A 63 2.66 17.58 25.78
C GLY A 63 2.02 16.40 25.05
N LEU A 64 0.81 16.56 24.51
CA LEU A 64 0.18 15.55 23.64
C LEU A 64 0.89 15.53 22.28
N SER A 65 1.25 14.34 21.80
CA SER A 65 1.94 14.16 20.53
C SER A 65 1.04 13.47 19.50
N HIS A 66 1.03 14.01 18.28
CA HIS A 66 0.44 13.38 17.10
C HIS A 66 1.57 12.81 16.25
N VAL A 67 1.57 11.49 16.08
CA VAL A 67 2.60 10.78 15.31
C VAL A 67 1.96 10.21 14.05
N VAL A 68 2.56 10.51 12.90
CA VAL A 68 2.16 9.96 11.60
C VAL A 68 3.35 9.24 11.00
N ASN A 69 3.19 7.94 10.78
CA ASN A 69 4.16 7.13 10.05
C ASN A 69 3.68 6.99 8.60
N HIS A 70 4.62 7.02 7.67
CA HIS A 70 4.37 6.81 6.25
C HIS A 70 5.54 6.07 5.64
N ARG A 71 5.29 4.86 5.15
CA ARG A 71 6.32 3.95 4.67
C ARG A 71 5.91 3.33 3.34
N LEU A 72 6.91 3.07 2.51
CA LEU A 72 6.76 2.29 1.28
C LEU A 72 7.76 1.14 1.27
N ILE A 73 7.26 -0.09 1.19
CA ILE A 73 8.07 -1.32 1.21
C ILE A 73 7.88 -2.07 -0.10
N LYS A 74 8.94 -2.30 -0.86
CA LYS A 74 8.95 -3.13 -2.06
C LYS A 74 9.19 -4.60 -1.71
N VAL A 75 8.44 -5.49 -2.37
CA VAL A 75 8.60 -6.94 -2.31
C VAL A 75 9.63 -7.38 -3.34
N LEU A 76 10.72 -8.01 -2.88
CA LEU A 76 11.81 -8.49 -3.75
C LEU A 76 11.74 -10.00 -4.00
N THR A 77 11.16 -10.76 -3.07
CA THR A 77 11.04 -12.22 -3.18
C THR A 77 9.63 -12.69 -2.81
N TRP A 78 9.32 -13.94 -3.16
CA TRP A 78 8.08 -14.59 -2.69
C TRP A 78 8.04 -14.79 -1.18
N ASP A 79 9.21 -14.90 -0.53
CA ASP A 79 9.29 -14.96 0.92
C ASP A 79 8.94 -13.60 1.55
N GLY A 80 9.37 -12.50 0.92
CA GLY A 80 8.92 -11.15 1.29
C GLY A 80 7.42 -10.94 1.09
N ALA A 81 6.87 -11.42 -0.03
CA ALA A 81 5.43 -11.36 -0.28
C ALA A 81 4.64 -12.06 0.84
N LYS A 82 5.11 -13.22 1.28
CA LYS A 82 4.50 -13.98 2.39
C LYS A 82 4.57 -13.22 3.71
N GLN A 83 5.70 -12.58 4.02
CA GLN A 83 5.88 -11.79 5.25
C GLN A 83 4.90 -10.61 5.32
N MET A 84 4.51 -10.05 4.17
CA MET A 84 3.62 -8.89 4.09
C MET A 84 2.12 -9.25 4.01
N THR A 85 1.75 -10.54 4.05
CA THR A 85 0.33 -10.97 3.93
C THR A 85 -0.57 -10.35 5.00
N GLY A 86 -0.06 -10.14 6.22
CA GLY A 86 -0.81 -9.51 7.31
C GLY A 86 -0.01 -8.37 7.90
N LEU A 87 -0.48 -7.14 7.71
CA LEU A 87 0.09 -5.97 8.35
C LEU A 87 -0.29 -5.96 9.82
N ARG A 88 0.72 -5.89 10.70
CA ARG A 88 0.53 -5.82 12.15
C ARG A 88 0.89 -4.42 12.65
N PHE A 89 -0.06 -3.78 13.30
CA PHE A 89 0.10 -2.48 13.93
C PHE A 89 -0.09 -2.60 15.44
N ASP A 90 1.01 -2.51 16.17
CA ASP A 90 1.01 -2.60 17.63
C ASP A 90 0.73 -1.23 18.26
N TYR A 91 -0.15 -1.19 19.26
CA TYR A 91 -0.43 0.02 20.02
C TYR A 91 -0.84 -0.29 21.46
N ASP A 92 -0.66 0.69 22.35
CA ASP A 92 -1.14 0.62 23.72
C ASP A 92 -2.36 1.54 23.88
N PRO A 93 -3.57 1.00 24.08
CA PRO A 93 -4.78 1.80 24.21
C PRO A 93 -4.82 2.66 25.48
N ALA A 94 -3.95 2.39 26.47
CA ALA A 94 -3.89 3.17 27.69
C ALA A 94 -3.14 4.50 27.51
N SER A 95 -2.26 4.58 26.52
CA SER A 95 -1.42 5.76 26.26
C SER A 95 -1.69 6.40 24.90
N ASN A 96 -2.12 5.63 23.89
CA ASN A 96 -2.23 6.08 22.52
C ASN A 96 -3.54 5.65 21.86
N LEU A 97 -4.06 6.51 20.98
CA LEU A 97 -5.05 6.14 19.97
C LEU A 97 -4.30 5.80 18.68
N PHE A 98 -4.58 4.63 18.10
CA PHE A 98 -4.01 4.21 16.81
C PHE A 98 -5.09 4.10 15.73
N GLU A 99 -4.89 4.83 14.63
CA GLU A 99 -5.80 4.90 13.49
C GLU A 99 -5.02 4.64 12.19
N PRO A 100 -5.21 3.48 11.52
CA PRO A 100 -4.66 3.28 10.19
C PRO A 100 -5.38 4.23 9.22
N ARG A 101 -4.62 5.08 8.53
CA ARG A 101 -5.19 6.13 7.67
C ARG A 101 -5.36 5.68 6.23
N ARG A 102 -4.38 4.97 5.69
CA ARG A 102 -4.36 4.54 4.29
C ARG A 102 -3.39 3.39 4.13
N VAL A 103 -3.75 2.42 3.29
CA VAL A 103 -2.85 1.36 2.83
C VAL A 103 -3.08 1.18 1.34
N VAL A 104 -2.01 1.17 0.54
CA VAL A 104 -2.08 1.00 -0.91
C VAL A 104 -1.07 -0.04 -1.36
N VAL A 105 -1.51 -0.97 -2.21
CA VAL A 105 -0.61 -1.86 -2.93
C VAL A 105 -0.31 -1.24 -4.29
N HIS A 106 0.96 -0.89 -4.49
CA HIS A 106 1.52 -0.49 -5.77
C HIS A 106 1.88 -1.74 -6.55
N ARG A 107 1.04 -2.16 -7.48
CA ARG A 107 1.29 -3.35 -8.30
C ARG A 107 2.51 -3.15 -9.18
N ALA A 108 3.29 -4.20 -9.41
CA ALA A 108 4.45 -4.16 -10.31
C ALA A 108 4.09 -3.62 -11.72
N GLY A 109 2.86 -3.87 -12.17
CA GLY A 109 2.34 -3.40 -13.46
C GLY A 109 1.87 -1.94 -13.51
N GLY A 110 1.96 -1.17 -12.41
CA GLY A 110 1.54 0.24 -12.37
C GLY A 110 0.19 0.50 -11.73
N GLU A 111 -0.64 -0.53 -11.54
CA GLU A 111 -1.95 -0.40 -10.89
C GLU A 111 -1.81 -0.08 -9.40
N LEU A 112 -2.68 0.81 -8.90
CA LEU A 112 -2.79 1.12 -7.48
C LEU A 112 -4.04 0.44 -6.93
N GLU A 113 -3.87 -0.41 -5.93
CA GLU A 113 -4.96 -1.09 -5.23
C GLU A 113 -5.05 -0.57 -3.80
N GLU A 114 -6.06 0.24 -3.54
CA GLU A 114 -6.31 0.78 -2.21
C GLU A 114 -6.99 -0.26 -1.31
N ILE A 115 -6.42 -0.46 -0.13
CA ILE A 115 -6.90 -1.44 0.84
C ILE A 115 -7.78 -0.73 1.85
N ASN A 116 -8.97 -1.27 2.08
CA ASN A 116 -9.90 -0.75 3.07
C ASN A 116 -9.35 -0.99 4.49
N VAL A 117 -8.76 0.04 5.08
CA VAL A 117 -8.23 -0.01 6.46
C VAL A 117 -9.28 -0.31 7.53
N GLY A 118 -10.57 -0.12 7.21
CA GLY A 118 -11.69 -0.50 8.09
C GLY A 118 -11.84 -2.01 8.30
N ASP A 119 -11.24 -2.83 7.43
CA ASP A 119 -11.24 -4.28 7.55
C ASP A 119 -10.19 -4.81 8.56
N ALA A 120 -9.39 -3.90 9.15
CA ALA A 120 -8.40 -4.26 10.15
C ALA A 120 -9.07 -4.80 11.43
N LEU A 121 -8.67 -6.00 11.85
CA LEU A 121 -9.16 -6.64 13.06
C LEU A 121 -8.34 -6.26 14.28
N ASP A 122 -9.01 -5.92 15.38
CA ASP A 122 -8.36 -5.48 16.61
C ASP A 122 -8.28 -6.62 17.64
N HIS A 123 -7.05 -7.05 17.94
CA HIS A 123 -6.75 -8.20 18.79
C HIS A 123 -5.91 -7.81 20.01
N PRO A 124 -6.02 -8.55 21.13
CA PRO A 124 -5.01 -8.47 22.17
C PRO A 124 -3.67 -8.98 21.63
N GLN A 125 -2.56 -8.32 21.99
CA GLN A 125 -1.24 -8.86 21.66
C GLN A 125 -0.97 -10.16 22.44
N PRO A 126 -0.16 -11.09 21.90
CA PRO A 126 0.31 -12.26 22.65
C PRO A 126 1.09 -11.84 23.91
N GLN A 127 0.77 -12.47 25.04
CA GLN A 127 1.34 -12.12 26.35
C GLN A 127 1.93 -13.37 27.02
N HIS A 128 3.12 -13.25 27.60
CA HIS A 128 3.81 -14.31 28.34
C HIS A 128 4.09 -13.98 29.83
N MET A 129 3.77 -12.76 30.27
CA MET A 129 4.00 -12.19 31.60
C MET A 129 2.92 -11.11 31.87
N ILE A 130 3.18 -10.20 32.81
CA ILE A 130 2.27 -9.08 33.11
C ILE A 130 2.44 -8.01 32.03
N TYR A 131 1.36 -7.76 31.30
CA TYR A 131 1.27 -6.70 30.29
C TYR A 131 0.03 -5.85 30.53
N TRP A 132 0.15 -4.56 30.23
CA TRP A 132 -0.88 -3.54 30.49
C TRP A 132 -1.93 -3.46 29.38
N GLY A 133 -2.44 -4.62 28.94
CA GLY A 133 -3.45 -4.71 27.88
C GLY A 133 -3.04 -4.18 26.49
N PRO A 134 -1.78 -4.38 26.01
CA PRO A 134 -1.40 -3.97 24.66
C PRO A 134 -2.25 -4.66 23.60
N ARG A 135 -2.53 -3.92 22.51
CA ARG A 135 -3.40 -4.35 21.42
C ARG A 135 -2.67 -4.27 20.09
N MET A 136 -3.16 -5.02 19.12
CA MET A 136 -2.66 -4.98 17.75
C MET A 136 -3.83 -4.92 16.80
N LYS A 137 -3.71 -4.11 15.75
CA LYS A 137 -4.58 -4.20 14.58
C LYS A 137 -3.88 -5.05 13.54
N VAL A 138 -4.61 -6.00 12.95
CA VAL A 138 -4.11 -6.84 11.86
C VAL A 138 -4.97 -6.58 10.62
N LEU A 139 -4.33 -6.15 9.54
CA LEU A 139 -4.96 -5.94 8.25
C LEU A 139 -4.40 -6.95 7.23
N GLU A 140 -5.26 -7.79 6.68
CA GLU A 140 -4.87 -8.73 5.64
C GLU A 140 -4.74 -8.02 4.30
N LEU A 141 -3.66 -8.32 3.57
CA LEU A 141 -3.43 -7.83 2.22
C LEU A 141 -3.87 -8.88 1.18
N PRO A 142 -4.29 -8.43 -0.01
CA PRO A 142 -4.44 -9.33 -1.15
C PRO A 142 -3.11 -9.99 -1.49
N ARG A 143 -3.15 -11.07 -2.29
CA ARG A 143 -1.93 -11.74 -2.74
C ARG A 143 -0.96 -10.74 -3.38
N LEU A 144 0.24 -10.66 -2.82
CA LEU A 144 1.34 -9.87 -3.34
C LEU A 144 2.21 -10.70 -4.28
N ASN A 145 2.79 -10.04 -5.28
CA ASN A 145 3.77 -10.61 -6.19
C ASN A 145 5.12 -9.92 -6.01
N VAL A 146 6.18 -10.55 -6.51
CA VAL A 146 7.51 -9.92 -6.61
C VAL A 146 7.41 -8.66 -7.46
N GLY A 147 7.98 -7.56 -6.96
CA GLY A 147 7.92 -6.24 -7.58
C GLY A 147 6.75 -5.37 -7.13
N ASP A 148 5.74 -5.92 -6.44
CA ASP A 148 4.71 -5.10 -5.79
C ASP A 148 5.34 -4.31 -4.62
N ALA A 149 4.75 -3.16 -4.26
CA ALA A 149 5.12 -2.43 -3.06
C ALA A 149 3.89 -2.09 -2.21
N VAL A 150 4.08 -1.97 -0.90
CA VAL A 150 3.04 -1.67 0.07
C VAL A 150 3.33 -0.30 0.69
N GLU A 151 2.44 0.65 0.45
CA GLU A 151 2.36 1.95 1.13
C GLU A 151 1.47 1.81 2.37
N LEU A 152 1.93 2.35 3.50
CA LEU A 152 1.24 2.31 4.79
C LEU A 152 1.55 3.54 5.65
#